data_AF-A0A7J5ZWN7-F1
#
_entry.id   AF-A0A7J5ZWN7-F1
#
_cell.length_a   1.000
_cell.length_b   1.000
_cell.length_c   1.000
_cell.angle_alpha   90.00
_cell.angle_beta   90.00
_cell.angle_gamma   90.00
#
_symmetry.space_group_name_H-M   'P 1'
#
loop_
_entity.id
_entity.type
_entity.pdbx_description
1 polymer ?
#
loop_
_entity_poly.entity_id
_entity_poly.type
_entity_poly.pdbx_seq_one_letter_code
_entity_poly.pdbx_strand_id
1 'polypeptide(L)'
;MGGSASTPLPPPEFDKPWRIMSWGEKDEIEQKLRDFKLNHPKVRFVRILLVGDVGAGKSSFINSVNNAFQKRITSEALTNATGGTSFTKK
;
A
#
# COMPACT_ATOMS: atom_id res chain seq x y z
N MET A 1 -20.50 34.27 -24.18
CA MET A 1 -19.87 33.90 -22.89
C MET A 1 -20.44 32.55 -22.47
N GLY A 2 -19.73 31.46 -22.77
CA GLY A 2 -20.17 30.10 -22.46
C GLY A 2 -19.74 29.72 -21.05
N GLY A 3 -20.70 29.61 -20.13
CA GLY A 3 -20.48 28.99 -18.84
C GLY A 3 -20.53 27.48 -19.01
N SER A 4 -19.39 26.80 -18.91
CA SER A 4 -19.37 25.35 -18.77
C SER A 4 -19.97 25.00 -17.41
N ALA A 5 -21.22 24.54 -17.42
CA ALA A 5 -21.84 23.94 -16.26
C ALA A 5 -21.01 22.71 -15.84
N SER A 6 -20.41 22.79 -14.65
CA SER A 6 -19.73 21.66 -14.02
C SER A 6 -20.71 20.51 -13.87
N THR A 7 -20.40 19.37 -14.47
CA THR A 7 -21.22 18.16 -14.39
C THR A 7 -21.35 17.76 -12.90
N PRO A 8 -22.56 17.48 -12.40
CA PRO A 8 -22.72 17.03 -11.02
C PRO A 8 -21.97 15.72 -10.81
N LEU A 9 -21.31 15.60 -9.65
CA LEU A 9 -20.60 14.38 -9.30
C LEU A 9 -21.57 13.19 -9.33
N PRO A 10 -21.15 12.02 -9.86
CA PRO A 10 -21.99 10.85 -9.89
C PRO A 10 -22.39 10.48 -8.45
N PRO A 11 -23.62 9.97 -8.26
CA PRO A 11 -24.06 9.53 -6.95
C PRO A 11 -23.11 8.43 -6.42
N PRO A 12 -22.87 8.37 -5.11
CA PRO A 12 -22.03 7.34 -4.52
C PRO A 12 -22.58 5.96 -4.87
N GLU A 13 -21.68 5.03 -5.24
CA GLU A 13 -22.04 3.66 -5.66
C GLU A 13 -22.77 2.87 -4.55
N PHE A 14 -22.56 3.25 -3.29
CA PHE A 14 -23.25 2.69 -2.14
C PHE A 14 -23.66 3.78 -1.15
N ASP A 15 -24.90 3.70 -0.64
CA ASP A 15 -25.41 4.59 0.42
C ASP A 15 -24.66 4.41 1.75
N LYS A 16 -24.10 3.22 1.96
CA LYS A 16 -23.30 2.83 3.13
C LYS A 16 -22.07 2.07 2.66
N PRO A 17 -20.93 2.16 3.38
CA PRO A 17 -19.73 1.43 2.99
C PRO A 17 -20.00 -0.09 2.97
N TRP A 18 -19.48 -0.76 1.94
CA TRP A 18 -19.60 -2.21 1.74
C TRP A 18 -19.10 -3.03 2.94
N ARG A 19 -18.15 -2.48 3.71
CA ARG A 19 -17.76 -2.96 5.05
C ARG A 19 -17.38 -1.77 5.93
N ILE A 20 -17.79 -1.82 7.20
CA ILE A 20 -17.25 -0.95 8.24
C ILE A 20 -15.86 -1.47 8.58
N MET A 21 -14.83 -0.68 8.28
CA MET A 21 -13.45 -1.03 8.59
C MET A 21 -12.95 -0.15 9.72
N SER A 22 -12.82 -0.72 10.92
CA SER A 22 -12.17 -0.07 12.05
C SER A 22 -10.66 -0.10 11.83
N TRP A 23 -10.16 0.91 11.12
CA TRP A 23 -8.73 1.02 10.78
C TRP A 23 -7.82 1.30 12.00
N GLY A 24 -8.41 1.51 13.19
CA GLY A 24 -7.67 1.85 14.39
C GLY A 24 -6.87 3.15 14.20
N GLU A 25 -5.65 3.18 14.75
CA GLU A 25 -4.72 4.31 14.69
C GLU A 25 -3.96 4.41 13.34
N LYS A 26 -4.63 4.10 12.22
CA LYS A 26 -4.00 4.03 10.90
C LYS A 26 -3.25 5.34 10.55
N ASP A 27 -3.93 6.48 10.69
CA ASP A 27 -3.37 7.77 10.29
C ASP A 27 -2.17 8.15 11.17
N GLU A 28 -2.22 7.83 12.47
CA GLU A 28 -1.10 8.05 13.38
C GLU A 28 0.12 7.20 13.04
N ILE A 29 -0.09 5.91 12.72
CA ILE A 29 0.99 4.99 12.33
C ILE A 29 1.59 5.45 11.00
N GLU A 30 0.76 5.83 10.02
CA GLU A 30 1.22 6.35 8.74
C GLU A 30 2.06 7.62 8.94
N GLN A 31 1.61 8.55 9.79
CA GLN A 31 2.35 9.77 10.09
C GLN A 31 3.69 9.48 10.77
N LYS A 32 3.71 8.61 11.79
CA LYS A 32 4.95 8.17 12.46
C LYS A 32 5.97 7.58 11.49
N LEU A 33 5.51 6.80 10.51
CA LEU A 33 6.37 6.21 9.48
C LEU A 33 6.88 7.23 8.46
N ARG A 34 6.09 8.25 8.13
CA ARG A 34 6.52 9.35 7.23
C ARG A 34 7.53 10.27 7.91
N ASP A 35 7.36 10.52 9.21
CA ASP A 35 8.24 11.38 9.99
C ASP A 35 9.50 10.65 10.49
N PHE A 36 9.56 9.33 10.33
CA PHE A 36 10.69 8.52 10.73
C PHE A 36 11.98 8.96 10.00
N LYS A 37 12.97 9.36 10.79
CA LYS A 37 14.31 9.73 10.31
C LYS A 37 15.36 8.88 10.99
N LEU A 38 16.37 8.50 10.21
CA LEU A 38 17.54 7.80 10.72
C LEU A 38 18.40 8.78 11.52
N ASN A 39 18.62 8.47 12.80
CA ASN A 39 19.35 9.36 13.72
C ASN A 39 20.88 9.37 13.52
N HIS A 40 21.41 8.57 12.59
CA HIS A 40 22.85 8.47 12.37
C HIS A 40 23.23 8.94 10.95
N PRO A 41 24.12 9.94 10.78
CA PRO A 41 24.48 10.50 9.47
C PRO A 41 25.14 9.52 8.49
N LYS A 42 25.63 8.37 8.96
CA LYS A 42 26.24 7.32 8.11
C LYS A 42 25.22 6.26 7.65
N VAL A 43 24.04 6.19 8.25
CA VAL A 43 23.01 5.23 7.90
C VAL A 43 22.00 5.92 7.00
N ARG A 44 22.00 5.57 5.71
CA ARG A 44 21.12 6.19 4.71
C ARG A 44 19.83 5.41 4.44
N PHE A 45 19.81 4.12 4.77
CA PHE A 45 18.71 3.24 4.41
C PHE A 45 18.39 2.28 5.57
N VAL A 46 17.09 2.05 5.80
CA VAL A 46 16.60 0.91 6.55
C VAL A 46 16.40 -0.24 5.56
N ARG A 47 16.95 -1.42 5.87
CA ARG A 47 16.74 -2.64 5.07
C ARG A 47 15.95 -3.62 5.91
N ILE A 48 14.78 -4.01 5.43
CA ILE A 48 13.89 -4.98 6.09
C ILE A 48 13.96 -6.28 5.29
N LEU A 49 14.32 -7.38 5.96
CA LEU A 49 14.29 -8.72 5.38
C LEU A 49 13.02 -9.43 5.83
N LEU A 50 12.20 -9.87 4.87
CA LEU A 50 11.00 -10.66 5.13
C LEU A 50 11.27 -12.11 4.73
N VAL A 51 11.12 -13.05 5.68
CA VAL A 51 11.41 -14.48 5.49
C VAL A 51 10.14 -15.30 5.70
N GLY A 52 9.99 -16.37 4.91
CA GLY A 52 8.85 -17.27 4.96
C GLY A 52 8.79 -18.15 3.73
N ASP A 53 7.93 -19.17 3.75
CA ASP A 53 7.82 -20.15 2.67
C ASP A 53 7.30 -19.57 1.35
N VAL A 54 7.44 -20.36 0.29
CA VAL A 54 6.83 -20.03 -1.01
C VAL A 54 5.31 -19.93 -0.82
N GLY A 55 4.70 -18.88 -1.38
CA GLY A 55 3.27 -18.62 -1.21
C GLY A 55 2.86 -17.93 0.10
N ALA A 56 3.77 -17.70 1.06
CA ALA A 56 3.47 -17.02 2.32
C ALA A 56 3.10 -15.51 2.18
N GLY A 57 2.96 -14.99 0.96
CA GLY A 57 2.50 -13.62 0.74
C GLY A 57 3.55 -12.51 0.94
N LYS A 58 4.84 -12.84 0.98
CA LYS A 58 5.93 -11.86 1.22
C LYS A 58 5.92 -10.68 0.23
N SER A 59 5.88 -10.96 -1.07
CA SER A 59 5.80 -9.90 -2.10
C SER A 59 4.48 -9.14 -2.04
N SER A 60 3.38 -9.83 -1.72
CA SER A 60 2.06 -9.20 -1.57
C SER A 60 2.05 -8.21 -0.42
N PHE A 61 2.69 -8.55 0.71
CA PHE A 61 2.86 -7.65 1.83
C PHE A 61 3.63 -6.37 1.44
N ILE A 62 4.74 -6.51 0.69
CA ILE A 62 5.51 -5.37 0.19
C ILE A 62 4.63 -4.48 -0.69
N ASN A 63 3.87 -5.07 -1.63
CA ASN A 63 2.94 -4.31 -2.47
C ASN A 63 1.85 -3.62 -1.63
N SER A 64 1.30 -4.27 -0.61
CA SER A 64 0.30 -3.66 0.28
C SER A 64 0.85 -2.43 1.01
N VAL A 65 2.09 -2.50 1.51
CA VAL A 65 2.77 -1.37 2.13
C VAL A 65 2.96 -0.24 1.11
N ASN A 66 3.51 -0.54 -0.07
CA ASN A 66 3.71 0.46 -1.12
C ASN A 66 2.39 1.12 -1.54
N ASN A 67 1.32 0.34 -1.66
CA ASN A 67 0.01 0.84 -2.04
C ASN A 67 -0.57 1.80 -0.99
N ALA A 68 -0.39 1.48 0.30
CA ALA A 68 -0.82 2.35 1.40
C ALA A 68 -0.09 3.70 1.35
N PHE A 69 1.23 3.70 1.16
CA PHE A 69 2.02 4.93 1.14
C PHE A 69 1.86 5.75 -0.15
N GLN A 70 1.67 5.10 -1.30
CA GLN A 70 1.46 5.77 -2.60
C GLN A 70 -0.01 6.14 -2.86
N LYS A 71 -0.96 5.67 -2.03
CA LYS A 71 -2.42 5.87 -2.20
C LYS A 71 -2.96 5.40 -3.56
N ARG A 72 -2.28 4.44 -4.19
CA ARG A 72 -2.66 3.81 -5.46
C ARG A 72 -2.22 2.35 -5.48
N ILE A 73 -2.82 1.56 -6.36
CA ILE A 73 -2.40 0.17 -6.56
C ILE A 73 -1.09 0.15 -7.35
N THR A 74 -0.11 -0.59 -6.82
CA THR A 74 1.21 -0.83 -7.40
C THR A 74 1.53 -2.33 -7.34
N SER A 75 2.41 -2.76 -8.24
CA SER A 75 2.86 -4.15 -8.36
C SER A 75 4.38 -4.17 -8.59
N GLU A 76 5.11 -3.49 -7.72
CA GLU A 76 6.58 -3.38 -7.83
C GLU A 76 7.26 -4.67 -7.38
N ALA A 77 6.75 -5.33 -6.34
CA ALA A 77 7.18 -6.67 -5.98
C ALA A 77 6.43 -7.69 -6.83
N LEU A 78 7.14 -8.48 -7.64
CA LEU A 78 6.52 -9.53 -8.44
C LEU A 78 5.86 -10.57 -7.51
N THR A 79 4.54 -10.68 -7.64
CA THR A 79 3.70 -11.66 -6.96
C THR A 79 3.18 -12.65 -7.99
N ASN A 80 3.35 -13.95 -7.75
CA ASN A 80 2.74 -14.97 -8.61
C ASN A 80 1.33 -15.26 -8.10
N ALA A 81 0.31 -14.95 -8.90
CA ALA A 81 -1.08 -15.22 -8.55
C ALA A 81 -1.52 -16.65 -8.91
N THR A 82 -0.80 -17.33 -9.82
CA THR A 82 -1.32 -18.52 -10.51
C THR A 82 -0.37 -19.72 -10.48
N GLY A 83 0.93 -19.53 -10.26
CA GLY A 83 1.90 -20.63 -10.21
C GLY A 83 2.47 -20.88 -8.81
N GLY A 84 2.64 -22.14 -8.42
CA GLY A 84 3.38 -22.57 -7.22
C GLY A 84 4.89 -22.27 -7.26
N THR A 85 5.31 -21.28 -8.06
CA THR A 85 6.70 -20.89 -8.28
C THR A 85 6.97 -19.52 -7.65
N SER A 86 8.15 -19.39 -7.02
CA SER A 86 8.60 -18.17 -6.36
C SER A 86 9.42 -17.31 -7.31
N PHE A 87 9.19 -15.99 -7.29
CA PHE A 87 10.10 -15.02 -7.93
C PHE A 87 11.35 -14.74 -7.09
N THR A 88 11.29 -15.02 -5.77
CA THR A 88 12.45 -14.95 -4.89
C THR A 88 13.27 -16.22 -5.06
N LYS A 89 14.40 -16.10 -5.78
CA LYS A 89 15.43 -17.13 -5.87
C LYS A 89 16.35 -17.02 -4.64
N LYS A 90 16.91 -18.15 -4.21
CA LYS A 90 17.98 -18.17 -3.19
C LYS A 90 19.23 -17.48 -3.71
#